data_AF-A0AA96RKZ3-F1
#
_entry.id   AF-A0AA96RKZ3-F1
#
_cell.length_a   1.000
_cell.length_b   1.000
_cell.length_c   1.000
_cell.angle_alpha   90.00
_cell.angle_beta   90.00
_cell.angle_gamma   90.00
#
_symmetry.space_group_name_H-M   'P 1'
#
loop_
_entity.id
_entity.type
_entity.pdbx_description
1 polymer ?
#
loop_
_entity_poly.entity_id
_entity_poly.type
_entity_poly.pdbx_seq_one_letter_code
_entity_poly.pdbx_strand_id
1 'polypeptide(L)'
;MALQKTPLLEGEPRSGVEIVCIIFNVFLGGVFIHPDLDFIMSEMKNFQKPWFISGGWVIDIALGKVTREHDDLDICIYREDANEALRYFDDWEIKVAVR
;
A
#
# COMPACT_ATOMS: atom_id res chain seq x y z
N MET A 1 -10.73 2.54 6.24
CA MET A 1 -11.41 3.75 5.71
C MET A 1 -10.85 4.97 6.42
N ALA A 2 -9.83 5.60 5.86
CA ALA A 2 -9.38 6.93 6.28
C ALA A 2 -9.76 7.90 5.15
N LEU A 3 -10.50 8.95 5.48
CA LEU A 3 -10.91 9.99 4.54
C LEU A 3 -10.30 11.30 5.03
N GLN A 4 -9.36 11.86 4.29
CA GLN A 4 -9.00 13.26 4.37
C GLN A 4 -9.24 13.89 2.99
N LYS A 5 -9.86 15.06 2.98
CA LYS A 5 -10.31 15.75 1.77
C LYS A 5 -9.34 16.88 1.45
N THR A 6 -8.43 16.67 0.51
CA THR A 6 -7.63 17.73 -0.11
C THR A 6 -8.36 18.25 -1.37
N PRO A 7 -8.18 19.50 -1.79
CA PRO A 7 -8.91 20.07 -2.93
C PRO A 7 -8.42 19.43 -4.24
N LEU A 8 -9.35 18.84 -4.98
CA LEU A 8 -9.13 18.28 -6.32
C LEU A 8 -8.71 19.40 -7.28
N LEU A 9 -7.65 19.18 -8.06
CA LEU A 9 -7.39 19.96 -9.27
C LEU A 9 -8.47 19.57 -10.30
N GLU A 10 -9.12 20.56 -10.92
CA GLU A 10 -10.22 20.32 -11.87
C GLU A 10 -9.72 19.53 -13.10
N GLY A 11 -10.19 18.29 -13.27
CA GLY A 11 -10.00 17.53 -14.52
C GLY A 11 -9.90 16.01 -14.42
N GLU A 12 -9.61 15.43 -13.25
CA GLU A 12 -9.41 13.98 -13.11
C GLU A 12 -10.73 13.19 -12.92
N PRO A 13 -10.86 11.99 -13.50
CA PRO A 13 -12.10 11.22 -13.48
C PRO A 13 -12.48 10.77 -12.07
N ARG A 14 -13.77 10.94 -11.76
CA ARG A 14 -14.39 10.64 -10.47
C ARG A 14 -14.66 9.15 -10.33
N SER A 15 -13.76 8.40 -9.68
CA SER A 15 -14.14 7.16 -8.98
C SER A 15 -13.24 6.92 -7.76
N GLY A 16 -13.80 7.25 -6.59
CA GLY A 16 -13.59 6.48 -5.35
C GLY A 16 -12.18 6.38 -4.78
N VAL A 17 -11.86 7.27 -3.83
CA VAL A 17 -10.72 7.20 -2.91
C VAL A 17 -9.36 7.31 -3.60
N GLU A 18 -8.94 8.55 -3.86
CA GLU A 18 -7.51 8.87 -3.99
C GLU A 18 -6.86 8.65 -2.62
N ILE A 19 -6.47 7.41 -2.32
CA ILE A 19 -5.41 7.19 -1.34
C ILE A 19 -4.20 7.86 -1.96
N VAL A 20 -3.87 9.02 -1.41
CA VAL A 20 -2.68 9.80 -1.71
C VAL A 20 -1.47 8.89 -1.49
N CYS A 21 -1.10 8.11 -2.50
CA CYS A 21 0.24 7.59 -2.61
C CYS A 21 1.09 8.70 -3.23
N ILE A 22 1.23 9.83 -2.53
CA ILE A 22 2.40 10.68 -2.73
C ILE A 22 3.55 9.92 -2.06
N ILE A 23 4.05 8.91 -2.77
CA ILE A 23 5.48 8.64 -2.81
C ILE A 23 5.95 8.99 -4.22
N PHE A 24 5.52 10.16 -4.72
CA PHE A 24 6.21 10.82 -5.81
C PHE A 24 6.91 12.04 -5.21
N ASN A 25 8.24 11.97 -5.15
CA ASN A 25 9.21 13.00 -4.74
C ASN A 25 9.47 13.24 -3.24
N VAL A 26 9.96 12.22 -2.52
CA VAL A 26 11.09 12.43 -1.58
C VAL A 26 12.01 11.21 -1.64
N PHE A 27 12.79 11.07 -2.71
CA PHE A 27 14.00 10.24 -2.67
C PHE A 27 15.12 10.92 -3.46
N LEU A 28 15.60 12.04 -2.92
CA LEU A 28 17.00 12.40 -3.10
C LEU A 28 17.79 11.69 -1.98
N GLY A 29 18.23 10.46 -2.26
CA GLY A 29 19.36 9.83 -1.56
C GLY A 29 19.03 8.77 -0.51
N GLY A 30 18.73 7.54 -0.93
CA GLY A 30 19.03 6.34 -0.14
C GLY A 30 17.89 5.33 -0.06
N VAL A 31 17.89 4.31 -0.91
CA VAL A 31 16.93 3.18 -0.85
C VAL A 31 16.74 2.73 0.60
N PHE A 32 15.51 2.84 1.13
CA PHE A 32 15.16 2.31 2.45
C PHE A 32 14.99 0.79 2.31
N ILE A 33 16.03 0.04 2.67
CA ILE A 33 16.08 -1.42 2.53
C ILE A 33 15.65 -2.03 3.87
N HIS A 34 14.59 -2.83 3.85
CA HIS A 34 14.12 -3.60 5.00
C HIS A 34 13.60 -4.96 4.52
N PRO A 35 13.90 -6.09 5.20
CA PRO A 35 13.52 -7.43 4.76
C PRO A 35 12.01 -7.59 4.47
N ASP A 36 11.15 -7.00 5.30
CA ASP A 36 9.69 -7.07 5.10
C ASP A 36 9.24 -6.32 3.84
N LEU A 37 9.92 -5.21 3.52
CA LEU A 37 9.66 -4.46 2.29
C LEU A 37 10.16 -5.22 1.06
N ASP A 38 11.31 -5.86 1.14
CA ASP A 38 11.82 -6.73 0.08
C ASP A 38 10.88 -7.93 -0.17
N PHE A 39 10.34 -8.51 0.92
CA PHE A 39 9.36 -9.59 0.87
C PHE A 39 8.11 -9.18 0.10
N ILE A 40 7.44 -8.08 0.48
CA ILE A 40 6.20 -7.67 -0.21
C ILE A 40 6.46 -7.26 -1.65
N MET A 41 7.60 -6.62 -1.94
CA MET A 41 7.95 -6.25 -3.32
C MET A 41 8.16 -7.48 -4.20
N SER A 42 8.74 -8.55 -3.65
CA SER A 42 8.85 -9.85 -4.34
C SER A 42 7.50 -10.52 -4.51
N GLU A 43 6.65 -10.50 -3.47
CA GLU A 43 5.34 -11.15 -3.49
C GLU A 43 4.39 -10.49 -4.49
N MET A 44 4.41 -9.16 -4.56
CA MET A 44 3.54 -8.37 -5.42
C MET A 44 4.07 -8.17 -6.85
N LYS A 45 5.25 -8.71 -7.19
CA LYS A 45 5.92 -8.46 -8.48
C LYS A 45 5.08 -8.83 -9.70
N ASN A 46 4.16 -9.78 -9.57
CA ASN A 46 3.30 -10.26 -10.65
C ASN A 46 1.86 -9.75 -10.54
N PHE A 47 1.51 -9.00 -9.49
CA PHE A 47 0.16 -8.45 -9.34
C PHE A 47 -0.02 -7.26 -10.29
N GLN A 48 -1.01 -7.36 -11.18
CA GLN A 48 -1.16 -6.42 -12.30
C GLN A 48 -2.03 -5.20 -11.97
N LYS A 49 -2.55 -5.09 -10.75
CA LYS A 49 -3.42 -3.98 -10.33
C LYS A 49 -2.68 -3.01 -9.41
N PRO A 50 -3.10 -1.75 -9.35
CA PRO A 50 -2.52 -0.80 -8.40
C PRO A 50 -2.67 -1.32 -6.96
N TRP A 51 -1.58 -1.23 -6.21
CA TRP A 51 -1.51 -1.57 -4.79
C TRP A 51 -0.52 -0.64 -4.09
N PHE A 52 -0.64 -0.52 -2.78
CA PHE A 52 0.16 0.41 -1.97
C PHE A 52 0.55 -0.22 -0.65
N ILE A 53 1.75 0.08 -0.13
CA ILE A 53 2.07 -0.19 1.28
C ILE A 53 1.21 0.73 2.14
N SER A 54 0.69 0.21 3.24
CA SER A 54 -0.17 0.93 4.18
C SER A 54 0.22 0.62 5.64
N GLY A 55 -0.64 0.99 6.58
CA GLY A 55 -0.42 0.70 8.01
C GLY A 55 0.80 1.41 8.59
N GLY A 56 1.47 0.74 9.53
CA GLY A 56 2.62 1.29 10.25
C GLY A 56 3.83 1.58 9.36
N TRP A 57 4.04 0.77 8.33
CA TRP A 57 5.21 0.86 7.45
C TRP A 57 5.31 2.18 6.69
N VAL A 58 4.17 2.80 6.35
CA VAL A 58 4.17 4.09 5.64
C VAL A 58 4.86 5.19 6.45
N ILE A 59 4.73 5.17 7.77
CA ILE A 59 5.37 6.16 8.66
C ILE A 59 6.89 6.02 8.60
N ASP A 60 7.38 4.79 8.71
CA ASP A 60 8.82 4.51 8.75
C ASP A 60 9.49 4.77 7.40
N ILE A 61 8.80 4.42 6.30
CA ILE A 61 9.23 4.75 4.94
C ILE A 61 9.31 6.27 4.76
N ALA A 62 8.29 7.01 5.18
CA ALA A 62 8.27 8.47 5.07
C ALA A 62 9.36 9.15 5.92
N LEU A 63 9.75 8.53 7.04
CA LEU A 63 10.82 9.03 7.91
C LEU A 63 12.22 8.51 7.53
N GLY A 64 12.32 7.53 6.62
CA GLY A 64 13.57 6.87 6.25
C GLY A 64 14.23 6.09 7.39
N LYS A 65 13.47 5.69 8.42
CA LYS A 65 13.97 4.93 9.58
C LYS A 65 12.88 4.09 10.21
N VAL A 66 13.26 2.94 10.74
CA VAL A 66 12.38 2.11 11.57
C VAL A 66 12.15 2.81 12.91
N THR A 67 10.89 3.07 13.28
CA THR A 67 10.54 3.77 14.52
C THR A 67 10.02 2.84 15.61
N ARG A 68 9.62 1.63 15.25
CA ARG A 68 9.16 0.57 16.16
C ARG A 68 9.31 -0.80 15.49
N GLU A 69 9.16 -1.87 16.27
CA GLU A 69 8.97 -3.21 15.72
C GLU A 69 7.62 -3.28 14.98
N HIS A 70 7.58 -3.98 13.84
CA HIS A 70 6.36 -4.28 13.09
C HIS A 70 6.19 -5.80 13.04
N ASP A 71 5.01 -6.27 13.43
CA ASP A 71 4.67 -7.70 13.44
C ASP A 71 3.99 -8.15 12.14
N ASP A 72 3.60 -7.19 11.30
CA ASP A 72 2.84 -7.39 10.08
C ASP A 72 3.22 -6.38 8.98
N LEU A 73 2.69 -6.63 7.78
CA LEU A 73 2.75 -5.72 6.64
C LEU A 73 1.37 -5.57 6.03
N ASP A 74 0.89 -4.33 5.98
CA ASP A 74 -0.41 -4.01 5.38
C ASP A 74 -0.23 -3.49 3.96
N ILE A 75 -1.04 -4.00 3.03
CA ILE A 75 -1.22 -3.42 1.70
C ILE A 75 -2.65 -2.92 1.50
N CYS A 76 -2.79 -1.88 0.68
CA CYS A 76 -4.06 -1.40 0.17
C CYS A 76 -4.20 -1.78 -1.30
N ILE A 77 -5.37 -2.28 -1.68
CA ILE A 77 -5.78 -2.54 -3.07
C ILE A 77 -7.12 -1.83 -3.27
N TYR A 78 -7.37 -1.32 -4.47
CA TYR A 78 -8.65 -0.73 -4.83
C TYR A 78 -9.79 -1.75 -4.67
N ARG A 79 -10.97 -1.27 -4.28
CA ARG A 79 -12.09 -2.15 -3.95
C ARG A 79 -12.62 -2.89 -5.18
N GLU A 80 -12.61 -2.24 -6.33
CA GLU A 80 -12.93 -2.80 -7.64
C GLU A 80 -12.01 -3.95 -8.04
N ASP A 81 -10.77 -3.96 -7.55
CA ASP A 81 -9.76 -4.97 -7.84
C ASP A 81 -9.66 -6.06 -6.76
N ALA A 82 -10.52 -6.03 -5.72
CA ALA A 82 -10.49 -7.00 -4.63
C ALA A 82 -10.65 -8.46 -5.10
N ASN A 83 -11.47 -8.70 -6.13
CA ASN A 83 -11.61 -10.04 -6.71
C ASN A 83 -10.35 -10.50 -7.44
N GLU A 84 -9.58 -9.57 -8.02
CA GLU A 84 -8.29 -9.90 -8.63
C GLU A 84 -7.26 -10.24 -7.55
N ALA A 85 -7.26 -9.49 -6.44
CA ALA A 85 -6.41 -9.78 -5.30
C ALA A 85 -6.68 -11.17 -4.71
N LEU A 86 -7.94 -11.54 -4.52
CA LEU A 86 -8.32 -12.88 -4.01
C LEU A 86 -7.91 -14.00 -4.97
N ARG A 87 -7.91 -13.76 -6.29
CA ARG A 87 -7.40 -14.72 -7.27
C ARG A 87 -5.88 -14.78 -7.29
N TYR A 88 -5.21 -13.65 -7.07
CA TYR A 88 -3.76 -13.57 -7.07
C TYR A 88 -3.14 -14.31 -5.89
N PHE A 89 -3.79 -14.23 -4.73
CA PHE A 89 -3.40 -14.91 -3.49
C PHE A 89 -4.19 -16.20 -3.26
N ASP A 90 -4.49 -16.96 -4.32
CA ASP A 90 -5.34 -18.15 -4.21
C ASP A 90 -4.67 -19.32 -3.47
N ASP A 91 -3.34 -19.31 -3.36
CA ASP A 91 -2.53 -20.27 -2.62
C ASP A 91 -2.29 -19.84 -1.15
N TRP A 92 -2.77 -18.67 -0.73
CA TRP A 92 -2.65 -18.18 0.63
C TRP A 92 -3.82 -18.62 1.52
N GLU A 93 -3.59 -18.71 2.84
CA GLU A 93 -4.68 -18.82 3.81
C GLU A 93 -5.37 -17.45 3.96
N ILE A 94 -6.57 -17.32 3.37
CA ILE A 94 -7.34 -16.06 3.43
C ILE A 94 -8.24 -16.04 4.67
N LYS A 95 -8.01 -15.06 5.55
CA LYS A 95 -8.84 -14.78 6.74
C LYS A 95 -9.59 -13.47 6.59
N VAL A 96 -10.85 -13.47 7.01
CA VAL A 96 -11.67 -12.25 7.08
C VAL A 96 -11.73 -11.79 8.52
N ALA A 97 -11.30 -10.55 8.77
CA ALA A 97 -11.50 -9.91 10.06
C ALA A 97 -13.00 -9.64 10.24
N VAL A 98 -13.67 -10.51 11.00
CA VAL A 98 -15.04 -10.29 11.46
C VAL A 98 -15.00 -9.43 12.71
N ARG A 99 -15.80 -8.37 12.73
CA ARG A 99 -15.97 -7.48 13.87
C ARG A 99 -17.23 -7.84 14.65
#